data_AF-A0A6J0CWG0-F1
#
_entry.id   AF-A0A6J0CWG0-F1
#
_cell.length_a   1.000
_cell.length_b   1.000
_cell.length_c   1.000
_cell.angle_alpha   90.00
_cell.angle_beta   90.00
_cell.angle_gamma   90.00
#
_symmetry.space_group_name_H-M   'P 1'
#
loop_
_entity.id
_entity.type
_entity.pdbx_description
1 polymer ?
#
loop_
_entity_poly.entity_id
_entity_poly.type
_entity_poly.pdbx_seq_one_letter_code
_entity_poly.pdbx_strand_id
1 'polypeptide(L)'
;MGLRAALLGLGFLMAQKIWAQYGPPPQPSIWAVPGSVISTGSAVTIFCRTPPGVTRVCLTHFVPDGEWFDCTPQGAQEVFEFSLQNMTQGDAGMYYCEHSKGGKSPQFSDKLELVVT
;
A
#
# COMPACT_ATOMS: atom_id res chain seq x y z
N MET A 1 -19.15 -26.17 -38.76
CA MET A 1 -18.15 -25.43 -37.96
C MET A 1 -18.71 -24.19 -37.22
N GLY A 2 -20.00 -23.82 -37.32
CA GLY A 2 -20.48 -22.52 -36.80
C GLY A 2 -20.78 -22.42 -35.30
N LEU A 3 -21.15 -23.51 -34.62
CA LEU A 3 -21.62 -23.44 -33.23
C LEU A 3 -20.47 -23.22 -32.22
N ARG A 4 -19.27 -23.77 -32.50
CA ARG A 4 -18.09 -23.62 -31.63
C ARG A 4 -17.54 -22.20 -31.63
N ALA A 5 -17.54 -21.53 -32.79
CA ALA A 5 -17.11 -20.14 -32.90
C ALA A 5 -18.06 -19.18 -32.17
N ALA A 6 -19.37 -19.44 -32.24
CA ALA A 6 -20.38 -18.65 -31.54
C ALA A 6 -20.25 -18.75 -30.00
N LEU A 7 -20.00 -19.95 -29.47
CA LEU A 7 -19.81 -20.15 -28.03
C LEU A 7 -18.54 -19.49 -27.49
N LEU A 8 -17.45 -19.50 -28.27
CA LEU A 8 -16.20 -18.82 -27.92
C LEU A 8 -16.36 -17.29 -27.92
N GLY A 9 -17.09 -16.74 -28.91
CA GLY A 9 -17.40 -15.31 -28.96
C GLY A 9 -18.27 -14.84 -27.79
N LEU A 10 -19.29 -15.62 -27.42
CA LEU A 10 -20.13 -15.30 -26.26
C LEU A 10 -19.36 -15.39 -24.93
N GLY A 11 -18.52 -16.42 -24.75
CA GLY A 11 -17.69 -16.56 -23.56
C GLY A 11 -16.71 -15.39 -23.37
N PHE A 12 -16.10 -14.93 -24.46
CA PHE A 12 -15.18 -13.78 -24.44
C PHE A 12 -15.89 -12.46 -24.11
N LEU A 13 -17.06 -12.19 -24.69
CA LEU A 13 -17.83 -10.98 -24.41
C LEU A 13 -18.30 -10.91 -22.95
N MET A 14 -18.70 -12.05 -22.37
CA MET A 14 -19.08 -12.12 -20.96
C MET A 14 -17.90 -11.86 -20.03
N ALA A 15 -16.70 -12.37 -20.36
CA ALA A 15 -15.49 -12.08 -19.61
C ALA A 15 -15.11 -10.59 -19.65
N GLN A 16 -15.16 -9.94 -20.81
CA GLN A 16 -14.85 -8.50 -20.93
C GLN A 16 -15.83 -7.62 -20.14
N LYS A 17 -17.11 -7.99 -20.11
CA LYS A 17 -18.14 -7.27 -19.35
C LYS A 17 -17.91 -7.32 -17.84
N ILE A 18 -17.40 -8.44 -17.31
CA ILE A 18 -17.09 -8.61 -15.88
C ILE A 18 -15.92 -7.70 -15.45
N TRP A 19 -14.85 -7.62 -16.25
CA TRP A 19 -13.72 -6.71 -15.97
C TRP A 19 -14.12 -5.24 -16.03
N ALA A 20 -15.00 -4.87 -16.97
CA ALA A 20 -15.50 -3.50 -17.09
C ALA A 20 -16.42 -3.08 -15.92
N GLN A 21 -17.11 -4.02 -15.27
CA GLN A 21 -18.02 -3.73 -14.16
C GLN A 21 -17.32 -3.57 -12.80
N TYR A 22 -16.17 -4.22 -12.59
CA TYR A 22 -15.49 -4.20 -11.29
C TYR A 22 -14.36 -3.18 -11.19
N GLY A 23 -13.87 -2.66 -12.32
CA GLY A 23 -12.70 -1.76 -12.33
C GLY A 23 -11.45 -2.43 -11.72
N PRO A 24 -10.29 -1.77 -11.77
CA PRO A 24 -9.16 -2.19 -10.94
C PRO A 24 -9.56 -2.09 -9.46
N PRO A 25 -9.07 -3.01 -8.60
CA PRO A 25 -9.32 -2.92 -7.16
C PRO A 25 -8.90 -1.55 -6.63
N PRO A 26 -9.57 -1.02 -5.59
CA PRO A 26 -9.19 0.24 -4.99
C PRO A 26 -7.72 0.16 -4.58
N GLN A 27 -6.94 1.17 -4.98
CA GLN A 27 -5.53 1.25 -4.63
C GLN A 27 -5.40 1.26 -3.09
N PRO A 28 -4.47 0.49 -2.52
CA PRO A 28 -4.33 0.42 -1.06
C PRO A 28 -3.94 1.77 -0.49
N SER A 29 -4.31 2.00 0.76
CA SER A 29 -3.96 3.22 1.51
C SER A 29 -2.46 3.29 1.87
N ILE A 30 -1.74 2.18 1.74
CA ILE A 30 -0.29 2.07 1.91
C ILE A 30 0.32 1.21 0.79
N TRP A 31 1.49 1.57 0.25
CA TRP A 31 2.22 0.75 -0.72
C TRP A 31 3.72 1.05 -0.72
N ALA A 32 4.52 0.18 -1.34
CA ALA A 32 5.97 0.35 -1.49
C ALA A 32 6.40 0.44 -2.96
N VAL A 33 7.45 1.20 -3.21
CA VAL A 33 8.17 1.30 -4.48
C VAL A 33 9.66 1.00 -4.22
N PRO A 34 10.31 0.13 -5.00
CA PRO A 34 9.84 -0.52 -6.23
C PRO A 34 8.86 -1.68 -6.02
N GLY A 35 8.71 -2.17 -4.79
CA GLY A 35 7.78 -3.24 -4.45
C GLY A 35 7.93 -3.67 -2.99
N SER A 36 7.24 -4.74 -2.61
CA SER A 36 7.26 -5.30 -1.26
C SER A 36 8.38 -6.31 -1.01
N VAL A 37 9.08 -6.76 -2.05
CA VAL A 37 10.24 -7.65 -1.94
C VAL A 37 11.48 -6.83 -2.25
N ILE A 38 12.39 -6.71 -1.28
CA ILE A 38 13.52 -5.80 -1.33
C ILE A 38 14.81 -6.58 -1.11
N SER A 39 15.82 -6.33 -1.95
CA SER A 39 17.14 -6.91 -1.73
C SER A 39 17.86 -6.22 -0.57
N THR A 40 18.59 -7.00 0.22
CA THR A 40 19.42 -6.51 1.33
C THR A 40 20.36 -5.38 0.85
N GLY A 41 20.44 -4.29 1.62
CA GLY A 41 21.20 -3.09 1.29
C GLY A 41 20.52 -2.13 0.31
N SER A 42 19.36 -2.50 -0.26
CA SER A 42 18.60 -1.63 -1.16
C SER A 42 17.71 -0.64 -0.40
N ALA A 43 17.22 0.37 -1.13
CA ALA A 43 16.26 1.34 -0.60
C ALA A 43 14.82 0.99 -1.02
N VAL A 44 13.86 1.39 -0.19
CA VAL A 44 12.43 1.31 -0.49
C VAL A 44 11.74 2.59 -0.01
N THR A 45 10.80 3.08 -0.81
CA THR A 45 9.94 4.19 -0.41
C THR A 45 8.54 3.66 -0.17
N ILE A 46 8.05 3.85 1.05
CA ILE A 46 6.69 3.54 1.44
C ILE A 46 5.85 4.81 1.30
N PHE A 47 4.66 4.66 0.73
CA PHE A 47 3.72 5.72 0.51
C PHE A 47 2.46 5.48 1.33
N CYS A 48 1.95 6.53 1.96
CA CYS A 48 0.72 6.54 2.72
C CYS A 48 -0.27 7.50 2.07
N ARG A 49 -1.38 7.01 1.51
CA ARG A 49 -2.49 7.86 1.09
C ARG A 49 -3.41 8.13 2.28
N THR A 50 -3.67 9.40 2.56
CA THR A 50 -4.50 9.82 3.69
C THR A 50 -5.68 10.69 3.24
N PRO A 51 -6.78 10.69 4.01
CA PRO A 51 -7.91 11.58 3.73
C PRO A 51 -7.54 13.07 3.86
N PRO A 52 -8.27 13.98 3.19
CA PRO A 52 -8.04 15.41 3.30
C PRO A 52 -8.13 15.96 4.74
N GLY A 53 -7.18 16.84 5.08
CA GLY A 53 -7.15 17.53 6.36
C GLY A 53 -6.63 16.69 7.53
N VAL A 54 -5.86 15.64 7.25
CA VAL A 54 -4.98 14.98 8.22
C VAL A 54 -3.87 15.95 8.64
N THR A 55 -3.53 15.95 9.92
CA THR A 55 -2.56 16.87 10.52
C THR A 55 -1.24 16.19 10.88
N ARG A 56 -1.23 14.86 10.97
CA ARG A 56 -0.05 14.05 11.31
C ARG A 56 -0.18 12.68 10.67
N VAL A 57 0.92 12.19 10.09
CA VAL A 57 1.06 10.82 9.59
C VAL A 57 2.34 10.24 10.15
N CYS A 58 2.27 8.99 10.62
CA CYS A 58 3.40 8.22 11.08
C CYS A 58 3.42 6.87 10.37
N LEU A 59 4.59 6.43 9.93
CA LEU A 59 4.84 5.06 9.51
C LEU A 59 5.23 4.25 10.74
N THR A 60 4.51 3.16 11.01
CA THR A 60 4.72 2.28 12.15
C THR A 60 5.18 0.90 11.68
N HIS A 61 6.23 0.37 12.31
CA HIS A 61 6.73 -0.99 12.11
C HIS A 61 6.88 -1.70 13.45
N PHE A 62 6.31 -2.89 13.57
CA PHE A 62 6.41 -3.70 14.78
C PHE A 62 7.67 -4.56 14.71
N VAL A 63 8.60 -4.34 15.63
CA VAL A 63 9.83 -5.11 15.78
C VAL A 63 9.78 -5.93 17.06
N PRO A 64 10.57 -7.02 17.19
CA PRO A 64 10.56 -7.85 18.40
C PRO A 64 10.79 -7.07 19.70
N ASP A 65 11.57 -5.99 19.65
CA ASP A 65 11.95 -5.18 20.81
C ASP A 65 11.11 -3.89 20.97
N GLY A 66 10.00 -3.74 20.22
CA GLY A 66 9.11 -2.58 20.33
C GLY A 66 8.50 -2.13 19.00
N GLU A 67 8.29 -0.82 18.88
CA GLU A 67 7.69 -0.20 17.70
C GLU A 67 8.62 0.89 17.18
N TRP A 68 8.91 0.87 15.88
CA TRP A 68 9.62 1.95 15.20
C TRP A 68 8.63 2.88 14.52
N PHE A 69 8.87 4.18 14.63
CA PHE A 69 8.03 5.23 14.07
C PHE A 69 8.86 6.26 13.33
N ASP A 70 8.41 6.62 12.13
CA ASP A 70 8.81 7.85 11.45
C ASP A 70 7.58 8.70 11.17
N CYS A 71 7.60 9.96 11.62
CA CYS A 71 6.42 10.81 11.62
C CYS A 71 6.68 12.09 10.84
N THR A 72 5.81 12.36 9.87
CA THR A 72 5.79 13.64 9.16
C THR A 72 4.70 14.53 9.79
N PRO A 73 5.08 15.66 10.43
CA PRO A 73 4.10 16.62 10.93
C PRO A 73 3.58 17.48 9.78
N GLN A 74 2.24 17.59 9.68
CA GLN A 74 1.51 18.58 8.88
C GLN A 74 1.82 18.65 7.38
N GLY A 75 0.77 18.57 6.56
CA GLY A 75 0.85 18.92 5.15
C GLY A 75 -0.53 18.85 4.51
N ALA A 76 -0.79 19.69 3.52
CA ALA A 76 -1.98 19.56 2.66
C ALA A 76 -1.86 18.37 1.68
N GLN A 77 -0.87 17.50 1.89
CA GLN A 77 -0.56 16.39 1.01
C GLN A 77 -1.48 15.23 1.32
N GLU A 78 -2.07 14.65 0.29
CA GLU A 78 -2.89 13.44 0.42
C GLU A 78 -2.03 12.18 0.39
N VAL A 79 -0.76 12.29 0.02
CA VAL A 79 0.19 11.17 -0.07
C VAL A 79 1.48 11.55 0.64
N PHE A 80 1.87 10.77 1.64
CA PHE A 80 3.10 10.96 2.42
C PHE A 80 4.12 9.88 2.03
N GLU A 81 5.39 10.24 2.02
CA GLU A 81 6.47 9.37 1.55
C GLU A 81 7.49 9.15 2.67
N PHE A 82 7.85 7.89 2.90
CA PHE A 82 8.81 7.46 3.90
C PHE A 82 9.87 6.62 3.22
N SER A 83 11.11 7.11 3.16
CA SER A 83 12.19 6.43 2.47
C SER A 83 13.08 5.69 3.46
N LEU A 84 13.05 4.36 3.41
CA LEU A 84 13.92 3.48 4.17
C LEU A 84 15.15 3.15 3.33
N GLN A 85 16.33 3.38 3.89
CA GLN A 85 17.61 3.18 3.21
C GLN A 85 18.32 1.97 3.81
N ASN A 86 19.12 1.29 2.98
CA ASN A 86 19.99 0.19 3.42
C ASN A 86 19.23 -0.91 4.19
N MET A 87 18.15 -1.43 3.59
CA MET A 87 17.28 -2.44 4.20
C MET A 87 18.05 -3.69 4.65
N THR A 88 17.72 -4.19 5.83
CA THR A 88 18.28 -5.41 6.43
C THR A 88 17.18 -6.41 6.74
N GLN A 89 17.55 -7.66 7.09
CA GLN A 89 16.56 -8.66 7.49
C GLN A 89 15.71 -8.23 8.70
N GLY A 90 16.24 -7.35 9.56
CA GLY A 90 15.51 -6.80 10.70
C GLY A 90 14.39 -5.81 10.31
N ASP A 91 14.46 -5.25 9.10
CA ASP A 91 13.47 -4.30 8.56
C ASP A 91 12.35 -5.04 7.81
N ALA A 92 12.40 -6.36 7.69
CA ALA A 92 11.28 -7.13 7.16
C ALA A 92 10.09 -7.12 8.14
N GLY A 93 8.87 -7.21 7.61
CA GLY A 93 7.66 -7.35 8.43
C GLY A 93 6.54 -6.39 8.04
N MET A 94 5.67 -6.12 9.01
CA MET A 94 4.40 -5.43 8.78
C MET A 94 4.50 -3.94 9.09
N TYR A 95 4.19 -3.12 8.10
CA TYR A 95 4.14 -1.68 8.17
C TYR A 95 2.70 -1.17 8.08
N TYR A 96 2.42 -0.09 8.81
CA TYR A 96 1.12 0.59 8.84
C TYR A 96 1.33 2.11 8.80
N CYS A 97 0.44 2.83 8.15
CA CYS A 97 0.36 4.28 8.28
C CYS A 97 -0.66 4.61 9.37
N GLU A 98 -0.21 5.25 10.43
CA GLU A 98 -1.07 5.88 11.41
C GLU A 98 -1.30 7.34 11.01
N HIS A 99 -2.55 7.77 10.90
CA HIS A 99 -2.88 9.16 10.61
C HIS A 99 -3.90 9.74 11.59
N SER A 100 -3.72 11.00 11.95
CA SER A 100 -4.63 11.70 12.85
C SER A 100 -4.99 13.09 12.36
N LYS A 101 -6.23 13.50 12.67
CA LYS A 101 -6.74 14.85 12.48
C LYS A 101 -6.92 15.48 13.87
N GLY A 102 -6.39 16.69 14.07
CA GLY A 102 -6.36 17.36 15.36
C GLY A 102 -7.64 17.17 16.21
N GLY A 103 -7.46 16.70 17.45
CA GLY A 103 -8.55 16.42 18.39
C GLY A 103 -9.30 15.10 18.18
N LYS A 104 -8.93 14.28 17.17
CA LYS A 104 -9.50 12.94 16.94
C LYS A 104 -8.49 11.85 17.26
N SER A 105 -9.00 10.66 17.54
CA SER A 105 -8.18 9.46 17.67
C SER A 105 -7.45 9.14 16.36
N PRO A 106 -6.24 8.57 16.43
CA PRO A 106 -5.54 8.08 15.24
C PRO A 106 -6.31 6.96 14.56
N GLN A 107 -6.08 6.80 13.26
CA GLN A 107 -6.62 5.74 12.42
C GLN A 107 -5.46 5.08 11.67
N PHE A 108 -5.56 3.76 11.45
CA PHE A 108 -4.55 2.99 10.75
C PHE A 108 -4.98 2.68 9.31
N SER A 109 -4.01 2.67 8.40
CA SER A 109 -4.16 2.16 7.04
C SER A 109 -4.35 0.65 7.00
N ASP A 110 -4.50 0.12 5.78
CA ASP A 110 -4.22 -1.29 5.51
C ASP A 110 -2.78 -1.65 5.93
N LYS A 111 -2.46 -2.94 5.96
CA LYS A 111 -1.09 -3.41 6.24
C LYS A 111 -0.27 -3.55 4.95
N LEU A 112 1.01 -3.24 5.04
CA LEU A 112 2.00 -3.55 4.02
C LEU A 112 3.05 -4.50 4.59
N GLU A 113 3.17 -5.70 4.01
CA GLU A 113 4.24 -6.63 4.39
C GLU A 113 5.45 -6.42 3.48
N LEU A 114 6.60 -6.12 4.08
CA LEU A 114 7.88 -6.07 3.39
C LEU A 114 8.68 -7.34 3.67
N VAL A 115 9.26 -7.90 2.62
CA VAL A 115 10.15 -9.06 2.67
C VAL A 115 11.53 -8.63 2.19
N VAL A 116 12.56 -8.94 2.97
CA VAL A 116 13.95 -8.69 2.59
C VAL A 116 14.61 -9.99 2.17
N THR A 117 15.35 -9.95 1.05
CA THR A 117 16.03 -11.09 0.41
C THR A 117 17.51 -10.85 0.18
#